data_AF-A0A7C6YV11-F1
#
_entry.id   AF-A0A7C6YV11-F1
#
_cell.length_a   1.000
_cell.length_b   1.000
_cell.length_c   1.000
_cell.angle_alpha   90.00
_cell.angle_beta   90.00
_cell.angle_gamma   90.00
#
_symmetry.space_group_name_H-M   'P 1'
#
loop_
_entity.id
_entity.type
_entity.pdbx_description
1 polymer ?
#
loop_
_entity_poly.entity_id
_entity_poly.type
_entity_poly.pdbx_seq_one_letter_code
_entity_poly.pdbx_strand_id
1 'polypeptide(L)'
;MLKKIIPHQGEIYVPKEQVRNWKQTTQENARGTWTIFLDLCKGCGLCIEKCPTQVIYWSEQLGFMGTPAVKTRIEGCIVCGLCETVCPEPAIRVERKTP
;
A
#
# COMPACT_ATOMS: atom_id res chain seq x y z
N MET A 1 28.12 -1.09 1.50
CA MET A 1 27.40 -0.58 0.30
C MET A 1 25.97 -0.28 0.69
N LEU A 2 25.62 1.00 0.78
CA LEU A 2 24.34 1.56 1.18
C LEU A 2 23.30 1.28 0.07
N LYS A 3 22.09 0.76 0.36
CA LYS A 3 20.99 0.70 -0.63
C LYS A 3 20.09 1.90 -0.37
N LYS A 4 19.88 2.75 -1.39
CA LYS A 4 18.83 3.78 -1.33
C LYS A 4 17.48 3.07 -1.37
N ILE A 5 16.70 3.23 -0.30
CA ILE A 5 15.28 2.90 -0.27
C ILE A 5 14.61 4.20 0.14
N ILE A 6 13.60 4.64 -0.60
CA ILE A 6 12.97 5.95 -0.42
C ILE A 6 11.68 5.74 0.40
N PRO A 7 11.69 5.94 1.73
CA PRO A 7 10.50 5.84 2.52
C PRO A 7 9.91 7.25 2.59
N HIS A 8 9.05 7.53 1.64
CA HIS A 8 7.88 8.38 1.80
C HIS A 8 8.01 9.91 1.95
N GLN A 9 9.15 10.49 2.33
CA GLN A 9 9.51 11.93 2.17
C GLN A 9 10.83 12.19 2.96
N GLY A 10 11.97 12.18 2.27
CA GLY A 10 13.31 12.41 2.85
C GLY A 10 14.26 11.25 2.55
N GLU A 11 15.46 11.57 2.04
CA GLU A 11 16.52 10.57 1.83
C GLU A 11 17.09 10.11 3.17
N ILE A 12 16.45 9.13 3.82
CA ILE A 12 17.04 8.43 4.97
C ILE A 12 17.93 7.30 4.48
N TYR A 13 19.20 7.34 4.85
CA TYR A 13 20.11 6.23 4.63
C TYR A 13 19.85 5.15 5.69
N VAL A 14 19.21 4.04 5.29
CA VAL A 14 18.93 2.89 6.16
C VAL A 14 20.02 1.83 5.94
N PRO A 15 20.71 1.35 7.01
CA PRO A 15 21.61 0.23 6.93
C PRO A 15 20.93 -0.97 6.24
N LYS A 16 21.65 -1.71 5.39
CA LYS A 16 21.08 -2.86 4.66
C LYS A 16 20.45 -3.88 5.61
N GLU A 17 21.02 -4.05 6.81
CA GLU A 17 20.49 -4.93 7.87
C GLU A 17 19.15 -4.47 8.47
N GLN A 18 18.75 -3.21 8.28
CA GLN A 18 17.52 -2.62 8.83
C GLN A 18 16.41 -2.46 7.78
N VAL A 19 16.68 -2.82 6.52
CA VAL A 19 15.66 -2.87 5.47
C VAL A 19 14.68 -4.01 5.78
N ARG A 20 13.45 -3.66 6.17
CA ARG A 20 12.39 -4.65 6.34
C ARG A 20 11.91 -5.13 4.95
N ASN A 21 12.11 -6.41 4.66
CA ASN A 21 11.59 -7.06 3.46
C ASN A 21 10.12 -7.45 3.67
N TRP A 22 9.21 -6.49 3.58
CA TRP A 22 7.77 -6.78 3.67
C TRP A 22 7.27 -7.47 2.40
N LYS A 23 6.42 -8.48 2.57
CA LYS A 23 5.65 -9.08 1.49
C LYS A 23 4.65 -8.05 0.97
N GLN A 24 4.90 -7.53 -0.22
CA GLN A 24 4.09 -6.46 -0.81
C GLN A 24 3.59 -6.82 -2.21
N THR A 25 2.48 -6.22 -2.61
CA THR A 25 1.96 -6.25 -3.97
C THR A 25 1.71 -4.83 -4.45
N THR A 26 2.22 -4.49 -5.63
CA THR A 26 2.04 -3.17 -6.25
C THR A 26 1.25 -3.31 -7.54
N GLN A 27 0.30 -2.40 -7.75
CA GLN A 27 -0.40 -2.21 -9.01
C GLN A 27 -0.22 -0.76 -9.48
N GLU A 28 -0.23 -0.55 -10.79
CA GLU A 28 -0.07 0.77 -11.38
C GLU A 28 -1.09 1.09 -12.47
N ASN A 29 -1.37 2.38 -12.65
CA ASN A 29 -2.08 2.90 -13.80
C ASN A 29 -1.41 4.20 -14.30
N ALA A 30 -2.06 4.90 -15.23
CA ALA A 30 -1.56 6.15 -15.78
C ALA A 30 -1.40 7.29 -14.74
N ARG A 31 -2.14 7.23 -13.62
CA ARG A 31 -2.15 8.28 -12.58
C ARG A 31 -1.15 8.01 -11.46
N GLY A 32 -0.68 6.77 -11.28
CA GLY A 32 0.15 6.42 -10.13
C GLY A 32 0.22 4.94 -9.79
N THR A 33 0.72 4.67 -8.60
CA THR A 33 0.87 3.34 -8.00
C THR A 33 0.02 3.20 -6.74
N TRP A 34 -0.43 1.97 -6.48
CA TRP A 34 -1.06 1.55 -5.24
C TRP A 34 -0.36 0.28 -4.77
N THR A 35 0.16 0.30 -3.55
CA THR A 35 0.91 -0.81 -2.96
C THR A 35 0.26 -1.23 -1.65
N ILE A 36 0.11 -2.54 -1.43
CA ILE A 36 -0.29 -3.14 -0.16
C ILE A 36 0.88 -3.94 0.42
N PHE A 37 1.19 -3.71 1.70
CA PHE A 37 2.13 -4.48 2.51
C PHE A 37 1.34 -5.50 3.34
N LEU A 38 1.37 -6.76 2.93
CA LEU A 38 0.55 -7.83 3.52
C LEU A 38 0.92 -8.06 4.99
N ASP A 39 2.20 -7.93 5.33
CA ASP A 39 2.71 -8.11 6.70
C ASP A 39 2.26 -7.00 7.68
N LEU A 40 1.56 -5.97 7.18
CA LEU A 40 0.99 -4.90 7.99
C LEU A 40 -0.55 -4.90 7.95
N CYS A 41 -1.16 -5.53 6.94
CA CYS A 41 -2.61 -5.52 6.80
C CYS A 41 -3.26 -6.43 7.86
N LYS A 42 -4.08 -5.87 8.76
CA LYS A 42 -4.91 -6.65 9.69
C LYS A 42 -6.31 -7.00 9.17
N GLY A 43 -6.62 -6.66 7.92
CA GLY A 43 -7.93 -6.94 7.33
C GLY A 43 -9.12 -6.19 7.96
N CYS A 44 -8.95 -4.93 8.37
CA CYS A 44 -10.02 -4.16 9.03
C CYS A 44 -11.10 -3.60 8.10
N GLY A 45 -10.87 -3.53 6.79
CA GLY A 45 -11.86 -3.09 5.80
C GLY A 45 -12.11 -1.58 5.69
N LEU A 46 -11.49 -0.73 6.53
CA LEU A 46 -11.68 0.73 6.46
C LEU A 46 -11.33 1.33 5.09
N CYS A 47 -10.28 0.82 4.45
CA CYS A 47 -9.90 1.25 3.10
C CYS A 47 -10.95 0.90 2.04
N ILE A 48 -11.68 -0.21 2.21
CA ILE A 48 -12.80 -0.59 1.34
C ILE A 48 -13.95 0.40 1.53
N GLU A 49 -14.35 0.62 2.79
CA GLU A 49 -15.47 1.50 3.14
C GLU A 49 -15.25 2.95 2.66
N LYS A 50 -14.02 3.46 2.80
CA LYS A 50 -13.69 4.85 2.48
C LYS A 50 -13.28 5.06 1.03
N CYS A 51 -13.16 4.03 0.19
CA CYS A 51 -12.75 4.20 -1.20
C CYS A 51 -13.85 4.93 -2.00
N PRO A 52 -13.60 6.16 -2.50
CA PRO A 52 -14.65 6.96 -3.17
C PRO A 52 -15.07 6.38 -4.52
N THR A 53 -14.22 5.55 -5.14
CA THR A 53 -14.52 4.86 -6.41
C THR A 53 -14.83 3.37 -6.22
N GLN A 54 -14.89 2.89 -4.97
CA GLN A 54 -15.28 1.52 -4.62
C GLN A 54 -14.47 0.42 -5.35
N VAL A 55 -13.17 0.65 -5.57
CA VAL A 55 -12.28 -0.27 -6.30
C VAL A 55 -11.42 -1.17 -5.42
N ILE A 56 -11.58 -1.12 -4.10
CA ILE A 56 -10.82 -1.95 -3.15
C ILE A 56 -11.74 -3.08 -2.67
N TYR A 57 -11.22 -4.31 -2.67
CA TYR A 57 -11.96 -5.53 -2.33
C TYR A 57 -11.09 -6.47 -1.49
N TRP A 58 -11.71 -7.45 -0.86
CA TRP A 58 -10.97 -8.54 -0.19
C TRP A 58 -10.14 -9.35 -1.20
N SER A 59 -8.94 -9.72 -0.77
CA SER A 59 -8.00 -10.57 -1.49
C SER A 59 -8.06 -12.00 -0.93
N GLU A 60 -7.59 -12.97 -1.72
CA GLU A 60 -7.32 -14.33 -1.24
C GLU A 60 -6.01 -14.41 -0.44
N GLN A 61 -5.14 -13.40 -0.58
CA GLN A 61 -3.93 -13.30 0.22
C GLN A 61 -4.27 -12.91 1.66
N LEU A 62 -3.60 -13.54 2.61
CA LEU A 62 -3.74 -13.24 4.03
C LEU A 62 -2.79 -12.12 4.46
N GLY A 63 -3.28 -11.26 5.34
CA GLY A 63 -2.49 -10.30 6.09
C GLY A 63 -1.88 -10.91 7.35
N PHE A 64 -1.22 -10.10 8.18
CA PHE A 64 -0.41 -10.61 9.29
C PHE A 64 -1.20 -11.32 10.40
N MET A 65 -2.48 -11.01 10.56
CA MET A 65 -3.37 -11.70 11.53
C MET A 65 -4.02 -12.96 10.95
N GLY A 66 -3.63 -13.40 9.76
CA GLY A 66 -4.29 -14.51 9.06
C GLY A 66 -5.67 -14.14 8.48
N THR A 67 -6.04 -12.87 8.52
CA THR A 67 -7.28 -12.33 7.92
C THR A 67 -7.08 -12.02 6.44
N PRO A 68 -8.12 -12.06 5.60
CA PRO A 68 -8.03 -11.57 4.22
C PRO A 68 -7.46 -10.15 4.16
N ALA A 69 -6.41 -9.96 3.35
CA ALA A 69 -5.91 -8.64 3.00
C ALA A 69 -6.83 -8.00 1.95
N VAL A 70 -6.47 -6.81 1.47
CA VAL A 70 -7.21 -6.14 0.40
C VAL A 70 -6.42 -6.09 -0.91
N LYS A 71 -7.14 -6.04 -2.02
CA LYS A 71 -6.63 -5.78 -3.36
C LYS A 71 -7.41 -4.65 -4.02
N THR A 72 -6.77 -3.94 -4.93
CA THR A 72 -7.44 -2.90 -5.74
C THR A 72 -7.70 -3.41 -7.15
N ARG A 73 -8.74 -2.89 -7.82
CA ARG A 73 -8.87 -2.85 -9.28
C ARG A 73 -8.27 -1.52 -9.75
N ILE A 74 -7.01 -1.55 -10.18
CA ILE A 74 -6.22 -0.32 -10.39
C ILE A 74 -6.76 0.58 -11.51
N GLU A 75 -7.47 0.03 -12.48
CA GLU A 75 -8.02 0.76 -13.63
C GLU A 75 -9.03 1.85 -13.20
N GLY A 76 -9.81 1.58 -12.15
CA GLY A 76 -10.76 2.54 -11.57
C GLY A 76 -10.20 3.33 -10.39
N CYS A 77 -8.92 3.16 -10.04
CA CYS A 77 -8.27 3.92 -8.99
C CYS A 77 -7.91 5.32 -9.48
N ILE A 78 -8.35 6.34 -8.74
CA ILE A 78 -8.04 7.76 -9.01
C ILE A 78 -6.79 8.25 -8.27
N VAL A 79 -6.08 7.36 -7.55
CA VAL A 79 -4.83 7.67 -6.84
C VAL A 79 -5.01 8.87 -5.90
N CYS A 80 -6.08 8.81 -5.09
CA CYS A 80 -6.44 9.89 -4.15
C CYS A 80 -5.75 9.77 -2.78
N GLY A 81 -5.20 8.61 -2.42
CA GLY A 81 -4.49 8.41 -1.15
C GLY A 81 -5.38 8.27 0.09
N LEU A 82 -6.71 8.29 -0.05
CA LEU A 82 -7.60 8.20 1.11
C LEU A 82 -7.47 6.84 1.84
N CYS A 83 -7.31 5.75 1.10
CA CYS A 83 -7.10 4.41 1.68
C CYS A 83 -5.79 4.27 2.48
N GLU A 84 -4.73 5.00 2.08
CA GLU A 84 -3.48 5.11 2.85
C GLU A 84 -3.72 5.94 4.12
N THR A 85 -4.41 7.09 4.00
CA THR A 85 -4.67 8.01 5.11
C THR A 85 -5.51 7.39 6.22
N VAL A 86 -6.51 6.58 5.87
CA VAL A 86 -7.42 5.95 6.85
C VAL A 86 -6.91 4.62 7.39
N CYS A 87 -5.77 4.11 6.89
CA CYS A 87 -5.23 2.83 7.34
C CYS A 87 -4.59 2.98 8.73
N PRO A 88 -5.04 2.23 9.76
CA PRO A 88 -4.43 2.33 11.09
C PRO A 88 -3.06 1.63 11.21
N GLU A 89 -2.72 0.69 10.30
CA GLU A 89 -1.50 -0.12 10.33
C GLU A 89 -0.47 0.25 9.24
N PRO A 90 -0.49 1.50 8.73
CA PRO A 90 0.20 1.92 7.50
C PRO A 90 0.38 0.86 6.38
N ALA A 91 -0.62 0.01 6.14
CA ALA A 91 -0.47 -1.14 5.25
C ALA A 91 -0.58 -0.80 3.76
N ILE A 92 -1.04 0.40 3.40
CA ILE A 92 -1.26 0.83 2.02
C ILE A 92 -0.40 2.06 1.73
N ARG A 93 0.23 2.09 0.55
CA ARG A 93 0.96 3.24 0.02
C ARG A 93 0.40 3.65 -1.34
N VAL A 94 0.17 4.94 -1.55
CA VAL A 94 -0.32 5.49 -2.81
C VAL A 94 0.62 6.57 -3.30
N GLU A 95 1.14 6.43 -4.52
CA GLU A 95 2.06 7.43 -5.09
C GLU A 95 1.51 7.93 -6.42
N ARG A 96 1.29 9.25 -6.51
CA ARG A 96 0.83 9.90 -7.74
C ARG A 96 2.01 10.05 -8.69
N LYS A 97 1.84 9.64 -9.95
CA LYS A 97 2.75 10.00 -11.03
C LYS A 97 2.59 11.51 -11.27
N THR A 98 3.64 12.28 -11.02
CA THR A 98 3.70 13.68 -11.41
C THR A 98 3.60 13.77 -12.94
N PRO A 99 2.87 14.75 -13.49
CA PRO A 99 2.92 15.03 -14.93
C PRO A 99 4.33 15.28 -15.44
#